data_AF-A0A962QPQ8-F1
#
_entry.id   AF-A0A962QPQ8-F1
#
_cell.length_a   1.000
_cell.length_b   1.000
_cell.length_c   1.000
_cell.angle_alpha   90.00
_cell.angle_beta   90.00
_cell.angle_gamma   90.00
#
_symmetry.space_group_name_H-M   'P 1'
#
loop_
_entity.id
_entity.type
_entity.pdbx_description
1 polymer ?
#
loop_
_entity_poly.entity_id
_entity_poly.type
_entity_poly.pdbx_seq_one_letter_code
_entity_poly.pdbx_strand_id
1 'polypeptide(L)'
;MSVDFSEYVACLDQEHQQHREALESSYHEAARIMSPRGLQNYLEGMRAMCTMGRGHDLVLTYIQEMPGVAKEVGEDVIPDIVEAMMKLASHTSGSVISLILASMPLVSQRLGDAEVVRGFLSLLHQMAGKTPRGMRPMLENLDELLAKLTLGGLRRWVMWGAQAHQRDLDGQMAYFGLKTESSRSVLQKERRGTLFVDNQRKLNFYLRALWARAFLMRPTSGDYETRTGLKPYIQDFQIHVPDAFDAFRGINGIEIYRATAAHCAAHMVYTRDPISAEQLSQAQMRCIELFEDARVEYLAYSEFPGLRKLWLSFFTAQPGKDDEKTEVHEAMDLMMRTTRAIMDPDHTDPLDVVNEVAAGFRAALEKDPYDPRMAWMAGIDFYNRLTEISRIPSVRILSDWPIPYR
;
A
#
# COMPACT_ATOMS: atom_id res chain seq x y z
N MET A 1 30.30 -17.60 16.31
CA MET A 1 31.52 -17.35 15.51
C MET A 1 31.89 -15.89 15.71
N SER A 2 33.16 -15.60 15.99
CA SER A 2 33.70 -14.24 16.01
C SER A 2 33.95 -13.84 14.56
N VAL A 3 33.24 -12.83 14.05
CA VAL A 3 33.49 -12.27 12.71
C VAL A 3 34.72 -11.39 12.79
N ASP A 4 35.64 -11.56 11.84
CA ASP A 4 36.76 -10.64 11.67
C ASP A 4 36.28 -9.44 10.82
N PHE A 5 36.06 -8.31 11.49
CA PHE A 5 35.60 -7.09 10.81
C PHE A 5 36.67 -6.45 9.93
N SER A 6 37.96 -6.80 10.08
CA SER A 6 39.05 -6.17 9.31
C SER A 6 38.91 -6.37 7.81
N GLU A 7 38.29 -7.46 7.37
CA GLU A 7 38.00 -7.76 5.97
C GLU A 7 36.87 -6.92 5.36
N TYR A 8 36.05 -6.27 6.19
CA TYR A 8 34.85 -5.54 5.77
C TYR A 8 34.92 -4.05 6.04
N VAL A 9 35.68 -3.62 7.05
CA VAL A 9 35.82 -2.20 7.42
C VAL A 9 37.27 -1.76 7.50
N ALA A 10 38.07 -2.09 6.48
CA ALA A 10 39.47 -1.67 6.37
C ALA A 10 39.67 -0.13 6.41
N CYS A 11 38.61 0.64 6.18
CA CYS A 11 38.65 2.09 6.26
C CYS A 11 38.43 2.65 7.69
N LEU A 12 38.00 1.83 8.65
CA LEU A 12 37.80 2.24 10.04
C LEU A 12 39.00 1.85 10.91
N ASP A 13 39.40 2.75 11.81
CA ASP A 13 40.35 2.42 12.86
C ASP A 13 39.68 1.52 13.90
N GLN A 14 40.14 0.27 14.01
CA GLN A 14 39.61 -0.72 14.96
C GLN A 14 40.18 -0.57 16.37
N GLU A 15 41.27 0.18 16.54
CA GLU A 15 41.80 0.53 17.86
C GLU A 15 40.97 1.67 18.48
N HIS A 16 40.19 2.39 17.67
CA HIS A 16 39.27 3.41 18.14
C HIS A 16 38.03 2.79 18.79
N GLN A 17 37.95 2.90 20.12
CA GLN A 17 36.92 2.27 20.95
C GLN A 17 35.48 2.47 20.43
N GLN A 18 35.12 3.69 20.01
CA GLN A 18 33.76 3.98 19.52
C GLN A 18 33.40 3.23 18.24
N HIS A 19 34.36 3.03 17.32
CA HIS A 19 34.09 2.29 16.08
C HIS A 19 33.85 0.81 16.38
N ARG A 20 34.68 0.25 17.27
CA ARG A 20 34.58 -1.14 17.70
C ARG A 20 33.26 -1.42 18.41
N GLU A 21 32.86 -0.56 19.35
CA GLU A 21 31.59 -0.68 20.06
C GLU A 21 30.40 -0.64 19.09
N ALA A 22 30.39 0.30 18.14
CA ALA A 22 29.33 0.41 17.14
C ALA A 22 29.24 -0.83 16.22
N LEU A 23 30.39 -1.39 15.82
CA LEU A 23 30.46 -2.62 15.02
C LEU A 23 29.91 -3.83 15.78
N GLU A 24 30.42 -4.07 16.99
CA GLU A 24 30.04 -5.22 17.81
C GLU A 24 28.55 -5.15 18.20
N SER A 25 28.04 -3.98 18.60
CA SER A 25 26.64 -3.82 18.97
C SER A 25 25.70 -4.01 17.78
N SER A 26 25.99 -3.37 16.65
CA SER A 26 25.11 -3.41 15.47
C SER A 26 25.13 -4.76 14.79
N TYR A 27 26.29 -5.44 14.75
CA TYR A 27 26.38 -6.81 14.25
C TYR A 27 25.58 -7.78 15.13
N HIS A 28 25.64 -7.62 16.46
CA HIS A 28 24.84 -8.45 17.36
C HIS A 28 23.33 -8.25 17.10
N GLU A 29 22.89 -7.03 16.85
CA GLU A 29 21.50 -6.76 16.48
C GLU A 29 21.15 -7.39 15.12
N ALA A 30 21.98 -7.16 14.10
CA ALA A 30 21.80 -7.74 12.77
C ALA A 30 21.67 -9.27 12.83
N ALA A 31 22.51 -9.93 13.62
CA ALA A 31 22.54 -11.39 13.73
C ALA A 31 21.31 -11.99 14.42
N ARG A 32 20.51 -11.19 15.13
CA ARG A 32 19.23 -11.62 15.70
C ARG A 32 18.07 -11.53 14.71
N ILE A 33 18.21 -10.71 13.67
CA ILE A 33 17.10 -10.32 12.78
C ILE A 33 17.30 -10.92 11.38
N MET A 34 18.53 -10.97 10.90
CA MET A 34 18.87 -11.40 9.56
C MET A 34 19.25 -12.89 9.49
N SER A 35 18.97 -13.50 8.35
CA SER A 35 19.48 -14.81 7.96
C SER A 35 21.00 -14.76 7.72
N PRO A 36 21.67 -15.93 7.60
CA PRO A 36 23.08 -15.97 7.20
C PRO A 36 23.35 -15.25 5.87
N ARG A 37 22.40 -15.29 4.92
CA ARG A 37 22.52 -14.57 3.64
C ARG A 37 22.38 -13.07 3.84
N GLY A 38 21.40 -12.64 4.63
CA GLY A 38 21.20 -11.23 4.97
C GLY A 38 22.42 -10.63 5.69
N LEU A 39 22.98 -11.37 6.65
CA LEU A 39 24.22 -10.98 7.34
C LEU A 39 25.41 -10.84 6.38
N GLN A 40 25.58 -11.77 5.44
CA GLN A 40 26.64 -11.67 4.44
C GLN A 40 26.45 -10.41 3.58
N ASN A 41 25.23 -10.14 3.10
CA ASN A 41 24.93 -8.96 2.31
C ASN A 41 25.16 -7.66 3.10
N TYR A 42 24.86 -7.65 4.40
CA TYR A 42 25.14 -6.54 5.29
C TYR A 42 26.65 -6.30 5.45
N LEU A 43 27.45 -7.35 5.67
CA LEU A 43 28.91 -7.24 5.74
C LEU A 43 29.54 -6.76 4.42
N GLU A 44 29.09 -7.30 3.28
CA GLU A 44 29.53 -6.82 1.96
C GLU A 44 29.11 -5.37 1.70
N GLY A 45 27.97 -4.93 2.24
CA GLY A 45 27.56 -3.54 2.22
C GLY A 45 28.50 -2.62 3.01
N MET A 46 28.99 -3.05 4.18
CA MET A 46 30.02 -2.31 4.92
C MET A 46 31.28 -2.11 4.08
N ARG A 47 31.74 -3.18 3.43
CA ARG A 47 32.90 -3.15 2.52
C ARG A 47 32.66 -2.16 1.39
N ALA A 48 31.49 -2.23 0.76
CA ALA A 48 31.14 -1.33 -0.34
C ALA A 48 31.14 0.15 0.11
N MET A 49 30.59 0.48 1.28
CA MET A 49 30.63 1.84 1.83
C MET A 49 32.06 2.30 2.12
N CYS A 50 32.93 1.43 2.65
CA CYS A 50 34.35 1.74 2.85
C CYS A 50 35.06 2.01 1.52
N THR A 51 34.86 1.16 0.51
CA THR A 51 35.48 1.31 -0.83
C THR A 51 35.05 2.59 -1.53
N MET A 52 33.85 3.12 -1.21
CA MET A 52 33.39 4.39 -1.76
C MET A 52 34.27 5.59 -1.35
N GLY A 53 35.03 5.49 -0.25
CA GLY A 53 36.00 6.51 0.17
C GLY A 53 35.37 7.86 0.53
N ARG A 54 34.14 7.86 1.09
CA ARG A 54 33.36 9.07 1.40
C ARG A 54 33.34 9.48 2.88
N GLY A 55 34.26 8.96 3.68
CA GLY A 55 34.41 9.28 5.11
C GLY A 55 33.85 8.19 6.04
N HIS A 56 34.34 8.16 7.29
CA HIS A 56 33.98 7.13 8.26
C HIS A 56 32.51 7.21 8.69
N ASP A 57 31.95 8.42 8.79
CA ASP A 57 30.55 8.64 9.17
C ASP A 57 29.57 7.88 8.28
N LEU A 58 29.84 7.79 6.98
CA LEU A 58 28.99 7.05 6.04
C LEU A 58 28.91 5.56 6.43
N VAL A 59 30.07 4.97 6.73
CA VAL A 59 30.20 3.55 7.04
C VAL A 59 29.57 3.24 8.39
N LEU A 60 29.82 4.08 9.40
CA LEU A 60 29.21 3.94 10.72
C LEU A 60 27.68 4.08 10.64
N THR A 61 27.17 5.04 9.87
CA THR A 61 25.73 5.20 9.65
C THR A 61 25.13 3.95 9.00
N TYR A 62 25.79 3.39 7.97
CA TYR A 62 25.34 2.13 7.37
C TYR A 62 25.27 1.00 8.40
N ILE A 63 26.35 0.83 9.18
CA ILE A 63 26.45 -0.22 10.20
C ILE A 63 25.30 -0.10 11.19
N GLN A 64 25.04 1.10 11.70
CA GLN A 64 24.06 1.32 12.76
C GLN A 64 22.61 1.21 12.27
N GLU A 65 22.30 1.70 11.08
CA GLU A 65 20.90 1.87 10.65
C GLU A 65 20.32 0.66 9.90
N MET A 66 21.14 -0.10 9.17
CA MET A 66 20.62 -1.21 8.33
C MET A 66 19.96 -2.35 9.11
N PRO A 67 20.39 -2.73 10.33
CA PRO A 67 19.66 -3.73 11.13
C PRO A 67 18.21 -3.32 11.39
N GLY A 68 17.97 -2.04 11.70
CA GLY A 68 16.63 -1.49 11.87
C GLY A 68 15.80 -1.54 10.59
N VAL A 69 16.41 -1.19 9.45
CA VAL A 69 15.74 -1.25 8.14
C VAL A 69 15.32 -2.68 7.80
N ALA A 70 16.23 -3.65 7.97
CA ALA A 70 15.95 -5.05 7.68
C ALA A 70 14.84 -5.62 8.58
N LYS A 71 14.75 -5.15 9.83
CA LYS A 71 13.69 -5.52 10.75
C LYS A 71 12.31 -5.05 10.28
N GLU A 72 12.22 -3.83 9.76
CA GLU A 72 10.95 -3.21 9.38
C GLU A 72 10.43 -3.74 8.03
N VAL A 73 11.29 -3.85 7.02
CA VAL A 73 10.85 -4.19 5.64
C VAL A 73 11.44 -5.49 5.07
N GLY A 74 12.34 -6.13 5.80
CA GLY A 74 13.01 -7.37 5.37
C GLY A 74 14.44 -7.15 4.88
N GLU A 75 15.28 -8.18 5.00
CA GLU A 75 16.71 -8.13 4.68
C GLU A 75 17.02 -8.04 3.17
N ASP A 76 16.08 -8.44 2.31
CA ASP A 76 16.27 -8.47 0.86
C ASP A 76 16.42 -7.06 0.26
N VAL A 77 16.09 -6.00 1.02
CA VAL A 77 16.29 -4.61 0.59
C VAL A 77 17.74 -4.13 0.75
N ILE A 78 18.57 -4.82 1.53
CA ILE A 78 19.94 -4.37 1.85
C ILE A 78 20.79 -4.20 0.58
N PRO A 79 20.84 -5.18 -0.35
CA PRO A 79 21.60 -5.02 -1.59
C PRO A 79 21.10 -3.84 -2.44
N ASP A 80 19.79 -3.62 -2.50
CA ASP A 80 19.18 -2.51 -3.26
C ASP A 80 19.59 -1.14 -2.71
N ILE A 81 19.66 -1.00 -1.38
CA ILE A 81 20.14 0.22 -0.72
C ILE A 81 21.61 0.46 -1.06
N VAL A 82 22.46 -0.57 -0.95
CA VAL A 82 23.89 -0.46 -1.28
C VAL A 82 24.07 -0.06 -2.73
N GLU A 83 23.36 -0.71 -3.66
CA GLU A 83 23.41 -0.40 -5.08
C GLU A 83 22.94 1.04 -5.35
N ALA A 84 21.85 1.48 -4.71
CA ALA A 84 21.36 2.85 -4.84
C ALA A 84 22.38 3.88 -4.34
N MET A 85 23.07 3.61 -3.23
CA MET A 85 24.11 4.51 -2.72
C MET A 85 25.32 4.57 -3.67
N MET A 86 25.73 3.44 -4.25
CA MET A 86 26.79 3.41 -5.27
C MET A 86 26.41 4.23 -6.50
N LYS A 87 25.17 4.08 -6.98
CA LYS A 87 24.64 4.87 -8.10
C LYS A 87 24.62 6.36 -7.78
N LEU A 88 24.22 6.74 -6.56
CA LEU A 88 24.14 8.14 -6.13
C LEU A 88 25.52 8.77 -5.88
N ALA A 89 26.56 7.98 -5.64
CA ALA A 89 27.90 8.46 -5.32
C ALA A 89 28.54 9.33 -6.40
N SER A 90 28.10 9.22 -7.65
CA SER A 90 28.52 10.06 -8.78
C SER A 90 27.67 11.32 -8.97
N HIS A 91 26.51 11.41 -8.31
CA HIS A 91 25.53 12.50 -8.49
C HIS A 91 25.42 13.44 -7.28
N THR A 92 25.89 13.03 -6.10
CA THR A 92 25.78 13.83 -4.86
C THR A 92 26.98 13.67 -3.94
N SER A 93 27.05 14.46 -2.87
CA SER A 93 28.16 14.41 -1.90
C SER A 93 28.02 13.24 -0.93
N GLY A 94 29.15 12.77 -0.37
CA GLY A 94 29.17 11.73 0.67
C GLY A 94 28.30 12.08 1.89
N SER A 95 28.22 13.36 2.24
CA SER A 95 27.37 13.85 3.33
C SER A 95 25.87 13.73 3.03
N VAL A 96 25.45 13.80 1.75
CA VAL A 96 24.05 13.55 1.36
C VAL A 96 23.76 12.05 1.35
N ILE A 97 24.69 11.22 0.89
CA ILE A 97 24.55 9.75 0.96
C ILE A 97 24.42 9.29 2.42
N SER A 98 25.25 9.85 3.31
CA SER A 98 25.16 9.58 4.76
C SER A 98 23.80 10.00 5.32
N LEU A 99 23.28 11.17 4.91
CA LEU A 99 21.94 11.62 5.30
C LEU A 99 20.83 10.71 4.78
N ILE A 100 20.97 10.16 3.56
CA ILE A 100 20.02 9.18 3.02
C ILE A 100 20.04 7.92 3.88
N LEU A 101 21.21 7.35 4.18
CA LEU A 101 21.32 6.17 5.03
C LEU A 101 20.75 6.41 6.43
N ALA A 102 21.05 7.57 7.04
CA ALA A 102 20.49 7.98 8.33
C ALA A 102 18.96 8.12 8.30
N SER A 103 18.38 8.40 7.13
CA SER A 103 16.93 8.50 6.95
C SER A 103 16.25 7.16 6.66
N MET A 104 17.01 6.11 6.34
CA MET A 104 16.43 4.82 5.94
C MET A 104 15.56 4.15 7.01
N PRO A 105 15.86 4.20 8.32
CA PRO A 105 14.97 3.66 9.35
C PRO A 105 13.59 4.33 9.30
N LEU A 106 13.56 5.66 9.26
CA LEU A 106 12.31 6.44 9.11
C LEU A 106 11.56 6.05 7.84
N VAL A 107 12.26 5.97 6.70
CA VAL A 107 11.69 5.57 5.41
C VAL A 107 11.09 4.16 5.49
N SER A 108 11.83 3.21 6.06
CA SER A 108 11.39 1.82 6.19
C SER A 108 10.15 1.70 7.08
N GLN A 109 10.11 2.44 8.19
CA GLN A 109 8.97 2.48 9.10
C GLN A 109 7.74 3.12 8.44
N ARG A 110 7.91 4.24 7.72
CA ARG A 110 6.80 4.97 7.09
C ARG A 110 6.25 4.27 5.85
N LEU A 111 7.11 3.62 5.07
CA LEU A 111 6.72 2.95 3.83
C LEU A 111 6.29 1.48 4.07
N GLY A 112 6.81 0.80 5.08
CA GLY A 112 6.32 -0.50 5.57
C GLY A 112 6.49 -1.70 4.63
N ASP A 113 7.14 -1.52 3.48
CA ASP A 113 7.37 -2.58 2.49
C ASP A 113 8.62 -2.33 1.64
N ALA A 114 9.34 -3.41 1.29
CA ALA A 114 10.60 -3.35 0.56
C ALA A 114 10.43 -2.81 -0.88
N GLU A 115 9.35 -3.16 -1.59
CA GLU A 115 9.11 -2.65 -2.95
C GLU A 115 8.84 -1.15 -2.93
N VAL A 116 8.11 -0.68 -1.93
CA VAL A 116 7.84 0.76 -1.75
C VAL A 116 9.15 1.49 -1.42
N VAL A 117 10.03 0.90 -0.59
CA VAL A 117 11.38 1.43 -0.34
C VAL A 117 12.22 1.48 -1.63
N ARG A 118 12.20 0.45 -2.48
CA ARG A 118 12.86 0.50 -3.80
C ARG A 118 12.32 1.63 -4.67
N GLY A 119 11.01 1.85 -4.65
CA GLY A 119 10.37 2.99 -5.32
C GLY A 119 10.88 4.33 -4.82
N PHE A 120 11.14 4.47 -3.51
CA PHE A 120 11.77 5.66 -2.92
C PHE A 120 13.23 5.83 -3.35
N LEU A 121 14.03 4.77 -3.36
CA LEU A 121 15.42 4.82 -3.85
C LEU A 121 15.48 5.25 -5.34
N SER A 122 14.55 4.74 -6.15
CA SER A 122 14.39 5.18 -7.55
C SER A 122 14.01 6.66 -7.66
N LEU A 123 13.15 7.17 -6.76
CA LEU A 123 12.83 8.60 -6.70
C LEU A 123 14.07 9.45 -6.36
N LEU A 124 14.88 9.03 -5.38
CA LEU A 124 16.11 9.74 -5.03
C LEU A 124 17.09 9.80 -6.20
N HIS A 125 17.25 8.69 -6.94
CA HIS A 125 18.08 8.67 -8.13
C HIS A 125 17.58 9.63 -9.23
N GLN A 126 16.27 9.64 -9.49
CA GLN A 126 15.67 10.59 -10.44
C GLN A 126 15.86 12.05 -10.00
N MET A 127 15.70 12.33 -8.70
CA MET A 127 15.88 13.65 -8.12
C MET A 127 17.34 14.11 -8.22
N ALA A 128 18.31 13.21 -8.00
CA ALA A 128 19.72 13.52 -8.13
C ALA A 128 20.11 13.98 -9.55
N GLY A 129 19.45 13.44 -10.58
CA GLY A 129 19.66 13.84 -11.97
C GLY A 129 19.00 15.18 -12.35
N LYS A 130 17.89 15.55 -11.71
CA LYS A 130 17.11 16.76 -12.05
C LYS A 130 17.38 17.96 -11.14
N THR A 131 17.41 17.73 -9.82
CA THR A 131 17.51 18.76 -8.78
C THR A 131 18.37 18.29 -7.60
N PRO A 132 19.67 18.02 -7.80
CA PRO A 132 20.56 17.49 -6.76
C PRO A 132 20.64 18.42 -5.53
N ARG A 133 20.59 19.74 -5.73
CA ARG A 133 20.60 20.73 -4.63
C ARG A 133 19.35 20.68 -3.74
N GLY A 134 18.24 20.16 -4.25
CA GLY A 134 17.01 19.98 -3.50
C GLY A 134 17.04 18.77 -2.57
N MET A 135 17.97 17.82 -2.75
CA MET A 135 17.94 16.54 -2.04
C MET A 135 18.11 16.73 -0.53
N ARG A 136 19.14 17.45 -0.10
CA ARG A 136 19.39 17.69 1.33
C ARG A 136 18.21 18.43 2.01
N PRO A 137 17.72 19.57 1.49
CA PRO A 137 16.54 20.22 2.06
C PRO A 137 15.31 19.31 2.17
N MET A 138 15.06 18.45 1.17
CA MET A 138 13.95 17.49 1.23
C MET A 138 14.18 16.44 2.31
N LEU A 139 15.37 15.85 2.39
CA LEU A 139 15.71 14.82 3.38
C LEU A 139 15.62 15.37 4.81
N GLU A 140 16.02 16.62 5.03
CA GLU A 140 15.87 17.33 6.32
C GLU A 140 14.39 17.52 6.73
N ASN A 141 13.46 17.47 5.78
CA ASN A 141 12.01 17.58 6.02
C ASN A 141 11.27 16.25 5.76
N LEU A 142 11.99 15.13 5.66
CA LEU A 142 11.42 13.88 5.17
C LEU A 142 10.33 13.31 6.08
N ASP A 143 10.46 13.46 7.40
CA ASP A 143 9.43 13.01 8.34
C ASP A 143 8.11 13.77 8.15
N GLU A 144 8.17 15.10 8.00
CA GLU A 144 6.96 15.90 7.71
C GLU A 144 6.31 15.49 6.38
N LEU A 145 7.14 15.23 5.35
CA LEU A 145 6.66 14.82 4.04
C LEU A 145 6.00 13.44 4.11
N LEU A 146 6.65 12.43 4.69
CA LEU A 146 6.13 11.06 4.78
C LEU A 146 5.01 10.90 5.80
N ALA A 147 4.86 11.84 6.74
CA ALA A 147 3.69 11.90 7.63
C ALA A 147 2.41 12.39 6.91
N LYS A 148 2.53 12.98 5.72
CA LYS A 148 1.40 13.57 4.98
C LYS A 148 1.22 12.96 3.59
N LEU A 149 2.28 12.45 2.99
CA LEU A 149 2.29 11.98 1.62
C LEU A 149 2.55 10.49 1.56
N THR A 150 1.80 9.84 0.67
CA THR A 150 2.19 8.55 0.13
C THR A 150 3.46 8.67 -0.72
N LEU A 151 4.12 7.56 -1.06
CA LEU A 151 5.28 7.60 -1.96
C LEU A 151 4.91 8.22 -3.33
N GLY A 152 3.73 7.91 -3.85
CA GLY A 152 3.22 8.53 -5.07
C GLY A 152 3.02 10.05 -4.93
N GLY A 153 2.48 10.50 -3.79
CA GLY A 153 2.35 11.93 -3.46
C GLY A 153 3.70 12.63 -3.37
N LEU A 154 4.68 12.02 -2.68
CA LEU A 154 6.04 12.53 -2.59
C LEU A 154 6.68 12.64 -3.98
N ARG A 155 6.54 11.62 -4.84
CA ARG A 155 7.05 11.67 -6.22
C ARG A 155 6.45 12.84 -7.00
N ARG A 156 5.14 13.04 -6.97
CA ARG A 156 4.48 14.14 -7.68
C ARG A 156 4.91 15.50 -7.13
N TRP A 157 5.01 15.63 -5.81
CA TRP A 157 5.52 16.83 -5.17
C TRP A 157 6.97 17.13 -5.58
N VAL A 158 7.84 16.12 -5.66
CA VAL A 158 9.23 16.27 -6.11
C VAL A 158 9.29 16.66 -7.58
N MET A 159 8.55 15.97 -8.45
CA MET A 159 8.58 16.24 -9.90
C MET A 159 8.01 17.62 -10.23
N TRP A 160 6.96 18.06 -9.54
CA TRP A 160 6.43 19.40 -9.68
C TRP A 160 7.46 20.45 -9.28
N GLY A 161 8.09 20.30 -8.11
CA GLY A 161 9.13 21.21 -7.64
C GLY A 161 10.31 21.32 -8.60
N ALA A 162 10.76 20.17 -9.12
CA ALA A 162 11.83 20.09 -10.09
C ALA A 162 11.50 20.80 -11.42
N GLN A 163 10.25 20.71 -11.88
CA GLN A 163 9.80 21.36 -13.09
C GLN A 163 9.58 22.87 -12.88
N ALA A 164 8.88 23.26 -11.82
CA ALA A 164 8.52 24.64 -11.53
C ALA A 164 9.73 25.53 -11.28
N HIS A 165 10.76 24.99 -10.60
CA HIS A 165 11.98 25.72 -10.26
C HIS A 165 13.19 25.27 -11.10
N GLN A 166 12.99 24.69 -12.29
CA GLN A 166 14.08 24.12 -13.10
C GLN A 166 15.24 25.10 -13.36
N ARG A 167 14.93 26.40 -13.50
CA ARG A 167 15.90 27.48 -13.80
C ARG A 167 16.27 28.36 -12.58
N ASP A 168 15.70 28.08 -11.42
CA ASP A 168 15.85 28.88 -10.20
C ASP A 168 16.42 28.02 -9.06
N LEU A 169 17.74 28.07 -8.88
CA LEU A 169 18.45 27.20 -7.93
C LEU A 169 18.11 27.53 -6.48
N ASP A 170 17.95 28.81 -6.15
CA ASP A 170 17.55 29.24 -4.81
C ASP A 170 16.09 28.87 -4.54
N GLY A 171 15.23 29.03 -5.54
CA GLY A 171 13.85 28.55 -5.52
C GLY A 171 13.73 27.04 -5.33
N GLN A 172 14.60 26.23 -5.94
CA GLN A 172 14.65 24.78 -5.68
C GLN A 172 14.94 24.49 -4.21
N MET A 173 15.99 25.09 -3.65
CA MET A 173 16.35 24.87 -2.25
C MET A 173 15.22 25.32 -1.30
N ALA A 174 14.58 26.46 -1.59
CA ALA A 174 13.46 26.96 -0.81
C ALA A 174 12.22 26.05 -0.92
N TYR A 175 11.89 25.56 -2.12
CA TYR A 175 10.78 24.65 -2.35
C TYR A 175 10.98 23.33 -1.60
N PHE A 176 12.13 22.68 -1.80
CA PHE A 176 12.41 21.38 -1.19
C PHE A 176 12.60 21.45 0.33
N GLY A 177 12.90 22.64 0.86
CA GLY A 177 12.95 22.91 2.30
C GLY A 177 11.62 23.39 2.91
N LEU A 178 10.48 23.25 2.22
CA LEU A 178 9.14 23.69 2.68
C LEU A 178 9.03 25.19 3.03
N LYS A 179 9.89 26.03 2.45
CA LYS A 179 9.94 27.47 2.72
C LYS A 179 9.03 28.29 1.82
N THR A 180 8.68 27.78 0.63
CA THR A 180 7.79 28.48 -0.30
C THR A 180 6.33 28.14 -0.05
N GLU A 181 5.44 29.10 -0.35
CA GLU A 181 4.00 28.88 -0.36
C GLU A 181 3.59 27.83 -1.40
N SER A 182 4.25 27.82 -2.57
CA SER A 182 4.04 26.82 -3.61
C SER A 182 4.31 25.40 -3.10
N SER A 183 5.39 25.20 -2.34
CA SER A 183 5.75 23.91 -1.76
C SER A 183 4.71 23.38 -0.79
N ARG A 184 4.23 24.25 0.10
CA ARG A 184 3.17 23.92 1.07
C ARG A 184 1.83 23.66 0.40
N SER A 185 1.51 24.43 -0.63
CA SER A 185 0.28 24.28 -1.41
C SER A 185 0.25 22.95 -2.18
N VAL A 186 1.35 22.59 -2.86
CA VAL A 186 1.46 21.30 -3.56
C VAL A 186 1.47 20.14 -2.55
N LEU A 187 2.14 20.29 -1.40
CA LEU A 187 2.10 19.31 -0.31
C LEU A 187 0.67 19.07 0.17
N GLN A 188 -0.10 20.15 0.40
CA GLN A 188 -1.49 20.06 0.85
C GLN A 188 -2.39 19.43 -0.24
N LYS A 189 -2.12 19.71 -1.51
CA LYS A 189 -2.85 19.13 -2.65
C LYS A 189 -2.56 17.65 -2.84
N GLU A 190 -1.33 17.22 -2.58
CA GLU A 190 -0.89 15.83 -2.74
C GLU A 190 -1.12 14.97 -1.48
N ARG A 191 -1.52 15.59 -0.37
CA ARG A 191 -1.95 14.90 0.85
C ARG A 191 -3.16 14.03 0.53
N ARG A 192 -2.96 12.71 0.64
CA ARG A 192 -4.03 11.72 0.60
C ARG A 192 -4.64 11.57 1.98
N GLY A 193 -5.92 11.24 2.07
CA GLY A 193 -6.73 11.21 3.28
C GLY A 193 -6.10 10.50 4.48
N THR A 194 -6.55 9.28 4.77
CA THR A 194 -6.07 8.49 5.90
C THR A 194 -4.94 7.57 5.43
N LEU A 195 -3.75 7.67 6.03
CA LEU A 195 -2.60 6.83 5.67
C LEU A 195 -2.69 5.44 6.29
N PHE A 196 -2.27 4.42 5.53
CA PHE A 196 -2.28 3.04 6.00
C PHE A 196 -1.33 2.80 7.17
N VAL A 197 -0.11 3.33 7.08
CA VAL A 197 0.95 3.10 8.08
C VAL A 197 0.53 3.53 9.49
N ASP A 198 -0.26 4.59 9.62
CA ASP A 198 -0.77 5.08 10.91
C ASP A 198 -1.87 4.19 11.51
N ASN A 199 -2.44 3.29 10.70
CA ASN A 199 -3.61 2.47 11.05
C ASN A 199 -3.35 0.96 11.00
N GLN A 200 -2.27 0.50 10.35
CA GLN A 200 -1.93 -0.91 10.17
C GLN A 200 -1.95 -1.70 11.48
N ARG A 201 -1.33 -1.17 12.55
CA ARG A 201 -1.33 -1.84 13.87
C ARG A 201 -2.74 -1.99 14.44
N LYS A 202 -3.59 -0.98 14.31
CA LYS A 202 -4.99 -1.02 14.77
C LYS A 202 -5.80 -2.03 13.97
N LEU A 203 -5.60 -2.06 12.64
CA LEU A 203 -6.25 -3.01 11.75
C LEU A 203 -5.83 -4.46 12.07
N ASN A 204 -4.56 -4.70 12.40
CA ASN A 204 -4.08 -6.01 12.81
C ASN A 204 -4.79 -6.51 14.08
N PHE A 205 -4.97 -5.64 15.08
CA PHE A 205 -5.74 -5.99 16.28
C PHE A 205 -7.23 -6.20 15.98
N TYR A 206 -7.79 -5.38 15.10
CA TYR A 206 -9.17 -5.51 14.65
C TYR A 206 -9.44 -6.87 13.99
N LEU A 207 -8.61 -7.30 13.04
CA LEU A 207 -8.76 -8.61 12.39
C LEU A 207 -8.51 -9.78 13.35
N ARG A 208 -7.52 -9.64 14.26
CA ARG A 208 -7.28 -10.64 15.32
C ARG A 208 -8.47 -10.78 16.26
N ALA A 209 -9.16 -9.70 16.56
CA ALA A 209 -10.35 -9.74 17.40
C ALA A 209 -11.54 -10.45 16.72
N LEU A 210 -11.64 -10.35 15.38
CA LEU A 210 -12.67 -11.04 14.61
C LEU A 210 -12.35 -12.54 14.47
N TRP A 211 -11.19 -12.90 13.92
CA TRP A 211 -10.91 -14.30 13.53
C TRP A 211 -9.83 -15.01 14.35
N ALA A 212 -9.40 -14.44 15.49
CA ALA A 212 -8.40 -15.03 16.39
C ALA A 212 -7.07 -15.44 15.71
N ARG A 213 -6.75 -14.83 14.56
CA ARG A 213 -5.53 -15.09 13.78
C ARG A 213 -4.92 -13.82 13.21
N ALA A 214 -3.63 -13.86 12.90
CA ALA A 214 -2.96 -12.75 12.23
C ALA A 214 -3.23 -12.80 10.72
N PHE A 215 -3.39 -11.62 10.12
CA PHE A 215 -3.43 -11.42 8.68
C PHE A 215 -2.31 -10.45 8.33
N LEU A 216 -1.42 -10.85 7.43
CA LEU A 216 -0.35 -9.97 6.99
C LEU A 216 -0.93 -8.94 6.03
N MET A 217 -0.70 -7.66 6.31
CA MET A 217 -1.14 -6.57 5.44
C MET A 217 0.06 -5.77 4.95
N ARG A 218 0.10 -5.47 3.65
CA ARG A 218 1.14 -4.69 2.97
C ARG A 218 0.53 -3.51 2.22
N PRO A 219 1.19 -2.34 2.19
CA PRO A 219 0.77 -1.24 1.32
C PRO A 219 1.02 -1.58 -0.15
N THR A 220 0.12 -1.18 -1.04
CA THR A 220 0.33 -1.22 -2.49
C THR A 220 1.00 0.06 -2.96
N SER A 221 2.08 -0.05 -3.74
CA SER A 221 2.64 1.08 -4.49
C SER A 221 1.79 1.37 -5.72
N GLY A 222 0.81 2.28 -5.58
CA GLY A 222 -0.12 2.70 -6.64
C GLY A 222 0.52 2.94 -8.02
N ASP A 223 -0.22 2.71 -9.13
CA ASP A 223 0.19 3.25 -10.43
C ASP A 223 0.17 4.79 -10.34
N TYR A 224 1.31 5.39 -10.66
CA TYR A 224 1.67 6.75 -10.26
C TYR A 224 1.06 7.82 -11.20
N GLU A 225 0.68 7.44 -12.43
CA GLU A 225 0.19 8.36 -13.46
C GLU A 225 -1.30 8.67 -13.33
N THR A 226 -2.11 7.67 -13.00
CA THR A 226 -3.58 7.77 -13.05
C THR A 226 -4.21 8.26 -11.75
N ARG A 227 -3.41 8.45 -10.68
CA ARG A 227 -3.88 8.80 -9.32
C ARG A 227 -4.89 7.78 -8.73
N THR A 228 -5.15 6.66 -9.40
CA THR A 228 -5.98 5.57 -8.87
C THR A 228 -5.10 4.67 -7.98
N GLY A 229 -5.33 4.76 -6.67
CA GLY A 229 -4.70 3.91 -5.67
C GLY A 229 -5.17 2.48 -5.89
N LEU A 230 -4.23 1.58 -6.17
CA LEU A 230 -4.45 0.19 -6.55
C LEU A 230 -5.50 -0.45 -5.64
N LYS A 231 -6.53 -1.05 -6.25
CA LYS A 231 -7.56 -1.78 -5.52
C LYS A 231 -6.95 -2.80 -4.57
N PRO A 232 -7.58 -3.05 -3.42
CA PRO A 232 -7.10 -4.08 -2.53
C PRO A 232 -7.11 -5.45 -3.22
N TYR A 233 -6.12 -6.27 -2.93
CA TYR A 233 -6.04 -7.63 -3.45
C TYR A 233 -5.37 -8.57 -2.46
N ILE A 234 -5.51 -9.88 -2.70
CA ILE A 234 -4.87 -10.92 -1.90
C ILE A 234 -3.86 -11.63 -2.78
N GLN A 235 -2.62 -11.74 -2.31
CA GLN A 235 -1.55 -12.50 -2.96
C GLN A 235 -0.71 -13.19 -1.90
N ASP A 236 -0.35 -14.45 -2.13
CA ASP A 236 0.51 -15.24 -1.22
C ASP A 236 0.04 -15.22 0.25
N PHE A 237 -1.28 -15.26 0.46
CA PHE A 237 -1.94 -15.15 1.77
C PHE A 237 -1.66 -13.82 2.52
N GLN A 238 -1.35 -12.77 1.77
CA GLN A 238 -1.17 -11.40 2.27
C GLN A 238 -2.25 -10.50 1.67
N ILE A 239 -2.71 -9.55 2.47
CA ILE A 239 -3.68 -8.54 2.08
C ILE A 239 -2.88 -7.31 1.63
N HIS A 240 -3.01 -6.95 0.37
CA HIS A 240 -2.43 -5.74 -0.18
C HIS A 240 -3.49 -4.63 -0.20
N VAL A 241 -3.18 -3.48 0.38
CA VAL A 241 -4.11 -2.35 0.56
C VAL A 241 -3.49 -1.02 0.11
N PRO A 242 -4.28 -0.07 -0.42
CA PRO A 242 -3.83 1.28 -0.68
C PRO A 242 -3.05 1.90 0.47
N ASP A 243 -1.94 2.56 0.15
CA ASP A 243 -1.12 3.30 1.11
C ASP A 243 -1.84 4.51 1.72
N ALA A 244 -2.92 4.98 1.07
CA ALA A 244 -3.88 5.93 1.64
C ALA A 244 -5.29 5.76 1.06
N PHE A 245 -6.30 6.08 1.87
CA PHE A 245 -7.69 6.25 1.44
C PHE A 245 -8.19 7.67 1.68
N ASP A 246 -8.77 8.28 0.65
CA ASP A 246 -9.57 9.49 0.80
C ASP A 246 -10.94 9.15 1.43
N ALA A 247 -11.61 10.15 2.01
CA ALA A 247 -12.96 9.93 2.49
C ALA A 247 -13.90 9.63 1.32
N PHE A 248 -14.87 8.74 1.53
CA PHE A 248 -15.84 8.35 0.51
C PHE A 248 -17.24 8.72 0.98
N ARG A 249 -17.87 9.74 0.37
CA ARG A 249 -19.26 10.11 0.67
C ARG A 249 -19.55 10.28 2.17
N GLY A 250 -18.63 10.94 2.87
CA GLY A 250 -18.67 11.15 4.32
C GLY A 250 -18.14 9.99 5.18
N ILE A 251 -17.81 8.84 4.59
CA ILE A 251 -17.14 7.73 5.26
C ILE A 251 -15.65 8.05 5.39
N ASN A 252 -15.15 8.07 6.62
CA ASN A 252 -13.75 8.33 6.91
C ASN A 252 -12.85 7.17 6.41
N GLY A 253 -11.65 7.47 5.92
CA GLY A 253 -10.69 6.48 5.43
C GLY A 253 -10.38 5.34 6.40
N ILE A 254 -10.47 5.54 7.72
CA ILE A 254 -10.32 4.43 8.69
C ILE A 254 -11.44 3.38 8.59
N GLU A 255 -12.67 3.79 8.29
CA GLU A 255 -13.78 2.86 8.07
C GLU A 255 -13.63 2.14 6.73
N ILE A 256 -13.07 2.81 5.72
CA ILE A 256 -12.69 2.17 4.45
C ILE A 256 -11.65 1.09 4.70
N TYR A 257 -10.58 1.38 5.45
CA TYR A 257 -9.60 0.37 5.83
C TYR A 257 -10.21 -0.81 6.60
N ARG A 258 -11.13 -0.56 7.54
CA ARG A 258 -11.82 -1.63 8.26
C ARG A 258 -12.64 -2.50 7.30
N ALA A 259 -13.39 -1.87 6.40
CA ALA A 259 -14.22 -2.57 5.42
C ALA A 259 -13.37 -3.43 4.47
N THR A 260 -12.28 -2.86 3.95
CA THR A 260 -11.33 -3.54 3.08
C THR A 260 -10.65 -4.70 3.79
N ALA A 261 -10.07 -4.45 4.95
CA ALA A 261 -9.33 -5.46 5.70
C ALA A 261 -10.24 -6.63 6.11
N ALA A 262 -11.47 -6.33 6.57
CA ALA A 262 -12.45 -7.36 6.92
C ALA A 262 -12.92 -8.14 5.68
N HIS A 263 -13.13 -7.47 4.54
CA HIS A 263 -13.55 -8.11 3.31
C HIS A 263 -12.48 -9.07 2.77
N CYS A 264 -11.22 -8.62 2.66
CA CYS A 264 -10.12 -9.49 2.24
C CYS A 264 -9.88 -10.64 3.24
N ALA A 265 -9.97 -10.36 4.54
CA ALA A 265 -9.87 -11.39 5.56
C ALA A 265 -11.00 -12.43 5.44
N ALA A 266 -12.23 -12.00 5.14
CA ALA A 266 -13.37 -12.88 4.92
C ALA A 266 -13.13 -13.84 3.75
N HIS A 267 -12.60 -13.36 2.61
CA HIS A 267 -12.18 -14.25 1.52
C HIS A 267 -11.16 -15.31 1.98
N MET A 268 -10.12 -14.90 2.72
CA MET A 268 -9.12 -15.84 3.25
C MET A 268 -9.68 -16.83 4.29
N VAL A 269 -10.84 -16.57 4.88
CA VAL A 269 -11.48 -17.46 5.86
C VAL A 269 -12.50 -18.39 5.18
N TYR A 270 -13.29 -17.85 4.24
CA TYR A 270 -14.50 -18.49 3.74
C TYR A 270 -14.44 -18.95 2.28
N THR A 271 -13.50 -18.46 1.47
CA THR A 271 -13.23 -18.98 0.13
C THR A 271 -12.24 -20.14 0.26
N ARG A 272 -12.75 -21.38 0.24
CA ARG A 272 -11.95 -22.60 0.48
C ARG A 272 -11.45 -23.26 -0.79
N ASP A 273 -12.21 -23.12 -1.88
CA ASP A 273 -11.93 -23.73 -3.17
C ASP A 273 -11.81 -22.64 -4.25
N PRO A 274 -10.92 -22.82 -5.24
CA PRO A 274 -10.83 -21.89 -6.35
C PRO A 274 -12.11 -21.95 -7.20
N ILE A 275 -12.62 -20.79 -7.57
CA ILE A 275 -13.72 -20.69 -8.52
C ILE A 275 -13.15 -20.77 -9.94
N SER A 276 -13.65 -21.71 -10.75
CA SER A 276 -13.17 -21.88 -12.12
C SER A 276 -13.46 -20.65 -12.97
N ALA A 277 -12.41 -20.16 -13.63
CA ALA A 277 -12.47 -19.07 -14.61
C ALA A 277 -12.52 -19.56 -16.06
N GLU A 278 -12.57 -20.88 -16.28
CA GLU A 278 -12.50 -21.46 -17.63
C GLU A 278 -13.71 -21.05 -18.47
N GLN A 279 -13.45 -20.61 -19.71
CA GLN A 279 -14.47 -20.24 -20.70
C GLN A 279 -15.39 -19.07 -20.29
N LEU A 280 -15.00 -18.28 -19.30
CA LEU A 280 -15.74 -17.10 -18.87
C LEU A 280 -15.26 -15.82 -19.56
N SER A 281 -16.20 -14.97 -19.94
CA SER A 281 -15.92 -13.58 -20.28
C SER A 281 -15.62 -12.75 -19.03
N GLN A 282 -14.93 -11.61 -19.21
CA GLN A 282 -14.62 -10.69 -18.11
C GLN A 282 -15.87 -10.16 -17.38
N ALA A 283 -16.97 -9.95 -18.11
CA ALA A 283 -18.22 -9.50 -17.51
C ALA A 283 -18.90 -10.61 -16.68
N GLN A 284 -18.84 -11.87 -17.14
CA GLN A 284 -19.32 -13.02 -16.36
C GLN A 284 -18.49 -13.20 -15.09
N MET A 285 -17.16 -13.13 -15.18
CA MET A 285 -16.29 -13.18 -13.99
C MET A 285 -16.66 -12.09 -12.99
N ARG A 286 -16.93 -10.87 -13.45
CA ARG A 286 -17.33 -9.76 -12.57
C ARG A 286 -18.68 -9.97 -11.89
N CYS A 287 -19.63 -10.60 -12.56
CA CYS A 287 -20.88 -10.98 -11.91
C CYS A 287 -20.63 -12.06 -10.86
N ILE A 288 -19.81 -13.06 -11.15
CA ILE A 288 -19.48 -14.14 -10.20
C ILE A 288 -18.76 -13.59 -8.96
N GLU A 289 -17.78 -12.70 -9.16
CA GLU A 289 -17.09 -12.02 -8.05
C GLU A 289 -18.06 -11.25 -7.16
N LEU A 290 -19.05 -10.54 -7.74
CA LEU A 290 -20.07 -9.82 -6.97
C LEU A 290 -20.83 -10.72 -5.98
N PHE A 291 -21.19 -11.92 -6.42
CA PHE A 291 -21.89 -12.90 -5.59
C PHE A 291 -20.94 -13.61 -4.62
N GLU A 292 -19.68 -13.83 -4.99
CA GLU A 292 -18.68 -14.38 -4.06
C GLU A 292 -18.40 -13.38 -2.93
N ASP A 293 -18.23 -12.09 -3.24
CA ASP A 293 -18.12 -11.02 -2.25
C ASP A 293 -19.33 -11.04 -1.31
N ALA A 294 -20.54 -11.08 -1.86
CA ALA A 294 -21.76 -11.08 -1.07
C ALA A 294 -21.88 -12.33 -0.18
N ARG A 295 -21.39 -13.49 -0.65
CA ARG A 295 -21.38 -14.75 0.10
C ARG A 295 -20.38 -14.70 1.26
N VAL A 296 -19.14 -14.27 1.02
CA VAL A 296 -18.13 -14.20 2.09
C VAL A 296 -18.47 -13.10 3.11
N GLU A 297 -19.05 -11.99 2.66
CA GLU A 297 -19.56 -10.95 3.54
C GLU A 297 -20.74 -11.46 4.37
N TYR A 298 -21.67 -12.23 3.77
CA TYR A 298 -22.76 -12.89 4.50
C TYR A 298 -22.25 -13.81 5.60
N LEU A 299 -21.28 -14.67 5.29
CA LEU A 299 -20.65 -15.54 6.28
C LEU A 299 -19.98 -14.71 7.39
N ALA A 300 -19.25 -13.66 7.02
CA ALA A 300 -18.59 -12.78 7.98
C ALA A 300 -19.58 -12.04 8.89
N TYR A 301 -20.64 -11.44 8.36
CA TYR A 301 -21.59 -10.71 9.20
C TYR A 301 -22.61 -11.60 9.91
N SER A 302 -22.74 -12.86 9.52
CA SER A 302 -23.50 -13.86 10.29
C SER A 302 -22.79 -14.18 11.62
N GLU A 303 -21.45 -14.23 11.60
CA GLU A 303 -20.64 -14.36 12.82
C GLU A 303 -20.46 -13.01 13.55
N PHE A 304 -20.31 -11.92 12.79
CA PHE A 304 -20.03 -10.57 13.30
C PHE A 304 -21.02 -9.53 12.77
N PRO A 305 -22.22 -9.39 13.36
CA PRO A 305 -23.30 -8.54 12.82
C PRO A 305 -22.94 -7.07 12.57
N GLY A 306 -21.94 -6.54 13.29
CA GLY A 306 -21.42 -5.19 13.07
C GLY A 306 -20.81 -4.96 11.67
N LEU A 307 -20.32 -6.02 11.01
CA LEU A 307 -19.74 -5.93 9.67
C LEU A 307 -20.80 -5.61 8.60
N ARG A 308 -22.04 -6.11 8.76
CA ARG A 308 -23.16 -5.75 7.87
C ARG A 308 -23.40 -4.25 7.87
N LYS A 309 -23.42 -3.63 9.05
CA LYS A 309 -23.58 -2.16 9.19
C LYS A 309 -22.44 -1.40 8.51
N LEU A 310 -21.20 -1.89 8.66
CA LEU A 310 -20.02 -1.29 8.06
C LEU A 310 -20.10 -1.32 6.52
N TRP A 311 -20.29 -2.49 5.90
CA TRP A 311 -20.33 -2.60 4.45
C TRP A 311 -21.56 -1.94 3.83
N LEU A 312 -22.74 -2.05 4.48
CA LEU A 312 -23.97 -1.43 3.99
C LEU A 312 -23.86 0.10 3.91
N SER A 313 -23.04 0.73 4.75
CA SER A 313 -22.81 2.18 4.70
C SER A 313 -22.29 2.64 3.33
N PHE A 314 -21.47 1.84 2.64
CA PHE A 314 -20.93 2.18 1.31
C PHE A 314 -21.97 2.16 0.20
N PHE A 315 -23.03 1.36 0.35
CA PHE A 315 -24.14 1.28 -0.62
C PHE A 315 -25.27 2.27 -0.34
N THR A 316 -25.29 2.88 0.85
CA THR A 316 -26.32 3.85 1.26
C THR A 316 -25.81 5.28 1.29
N ALA A 317 -24.49 5.48 1.34
CA ALA A 317 -23.86 6.78 1.36
C ALA A 317 -24.17 7.59 0.08
N GLN A 318 -24.66 8.81 0.28
CA GLN A 318 -25.01 9.75 -0.78
C GLN A 318 -23.82 10.67 -1.07
N PRO A 319 -23.55 11.01 -2.35
CA PRO A 319 -22.51 11.97 -2.69
C PRO A 319 -22.72 13.33 -1.99
N GLY A 320 -21.68 13.82 -1.35
CA GLY A 320 -21.58 15.16 -0.79
C GLY A 320 -21.31 16.23 -1.85
N LYS A 321 -21.26 17.50 -1.43
CA LYS A 321 -21.00 18.64 -2.35
C LYS A 321 -19.60 18.62 -2.96
N ASP A 322 -18.63 18.09 -2.23
CA ASP A 322 -17.22 18.07 -2.61
C ASP A 322 -16.77 16.73 -3.21
N ASP A 323 -17.68 15.74 -3.29
CA ASP A 323 -17.39 14.46 -3.94
C ASP A 323 -17.39 14.63 -5.47
N GLU A 324 -16.48 13.91 -6.14
CA GLU A 324 -16.41 13.91 -7.59
C GLU A 324 -17.71 13.34 -8.18
N LYS A 325 -18.27 14.04 -9.17
CA LYS A 325 -19.46 13.58 -9.88
C LYS A 325 -19.06 12.50 -10.87
N THR A 326 -19.09 11.25 -10.42
CA THR A 326 -18.86 10.10 -11.29
C THR A 326 -20.20 9.60 -11.84
N GLU A 327 -20.37 9.65 -13.16
CA GLU A 327 -21.47 8.95 -13.82
C GLU A 327 -21.17 7.44 -13.81
N VAL A 328 -21.91 6.70 -12.99
CA VAL A 328 -21.79 5.23 -12.93
C VAL A 328 -22.58 4.62 -14.09
N HIS A 329 -21.97 3.67 -14.79
CA HIS A 329 -22.64 2.95 -15.87
C HIS A 329 -23.87 2.17 -15.35
N GLU A 330 -24.97 2.15 -16.10
CA GLU A 330 -26.24 1.50 -15.72
C GLU A 330 -26.09 0.05 -15.20
N ALA A 331 -25.33 -0.79 -15.91
CA ALA A 331 -25.04 -2.16 -15.48
C ALA A 331 -24.37 -2.22 -14.09
N MET A 332 -23.45 -1.29 -13.79
CA MET A 332 -22.76 -1.25 -12.50
C MET A 332 -23.66 -0.71 -11.38
N ASP A 333 -24.55 0.24 -11.70
CA ASP A 333 -25.62 0.67 -10.78
C ASP A 333 -26.50 -0.51 -10.36
N LEU A 334 -26.93 -1.33 -11.34
CA LEU A 334 -27.71 -2.54 -11.08
C LEU A 334 -26.94 -3.56 -10.23
N MET A 335 -25.65 -3.76 -10.48
CA MET A 335 -24.80 -4.63 -9.65
C MET A 335 -24.71 -4.13 -8.20
N MET A 336 -24.52 -2.83 -7.98
CA MET A 336 -24.49 -2.25 -6.64
C MET A 336 -25.83 -2.37 -5.92
N ARG A 337 -26.94 -2.09 -6.61
CA ARG A 337 -28.29 -2.21 -6.07
C ARG A 337 -28.63 -3.66 -5.72
N THR A 338 -28.21 -4.60 -6.55
CA THR A 338 -28.33 -6.04 -6.27
C THR A 338 -27.54 -6.44 -5.03
N THR A 339 -26.30 -5.96 -4.89
CA THR A 339 -25.48 -6.22 -3.69
C THR A 339 -26.11 -5.65 -2.43
N ARG A 340 -26.62 -4.41 -2.51
CA ARG A 340 -27.36 -3.77 -1.41
C ARG A 340 -28.60 -4.60 -1.04
N ALA A 341 -29.39 -5.00 -2.02
CA ALA A 341 -30.60 -5.78 -1.79
C ALA A 341 -30.25 -7.14 -1.15
N ILE A 342 -29.19 -7.83 -1.58
CA ILE A 342 -28.73 -9.06 -0.92
C ILE A 342 -28.36 -8.81 0.54
N MET A 343 -27.61 -7.74 0.81
CA MET A 343 -27.11 -7.41 2.15
C MET A 343 -28.19 -6.84 3.08
N ASP A 344 -29.22 -6.20 2.53
CA ASP A 344 -30.25 -5.49 3.30
C ASP A 344 -31.66 -6.06 3.05
N PRO A 345 -32.09 -7.07 3.82
CA PRO A 345 -33.45 -7.62 3.77
C PRO A 345 -34.59 -6.60 3.82
N ASP A 346 -34.39 -5.43 4.45
CA ASP A 346 -35.41 -4.40 4.58
C ASP A 346 -35.44 -3.45 3.37
N HIS A 347 -34.47 -3.55 2.46
CA HIS A 347 -34.41 -2.76 1.24
C HIS A 347 -35.30 -3.38 0.15
N THR A 348 -36.17 -2.56 -0.43
CA THR A 348 -36.89 -2.87 -1.67
C THR A 348 -36.40 -1.97 -2.79
N ASP A 349 -36.00 -2.59 -3.89
CA ASP A 349 -35.54 -1.90 -5.09
C ASP A 349 -36.71 -1.60 -6.06
N PRO A 350 -36.72 -0.48 -6.80
CA PRO A 350 -37.77 -0.20 -7.78
C PRO A 350 -37.88 -1.20 -8.94
N LEU A 351 -36.84 -1.99 -9.20
CA LEU A 351 -36.81 -2.95 -10.30
C LEU A 351 -36.96 -4.38 -9.75
N ASP A 352 -38.06 -5.06 -10.11
CA ASP A 352 -38.40 -6.38 -9.58
C ASP A 352 -37.29 -7.42 -9.76
N VAL A 353 -36.56 -7.38 -10.88
CA VAL A 353 -35.45 -8.32 -11.14
C VAL A 353 -34.36 -8.25 -10.06
N VAL A 354 -34.10 -7.07 -9.48
CA VAL A 354 -33.12 -6.90 -8.40
C VAL A 354 -33.61 -7.58 -7.13
N ASN A 355 -34.90 -7.39 -6.81
CA ASN A 355 -35.53 -8.00 -5.64
C ASN A 355 -35.57 -9.53 -5.75
N GLU A 356 -35.93 -10.06 -6.93
CA GLU A 356 -35.97 -11.50 -7.22
C GLU A 356 -34.60 -12.16 -7.07
N VAL A 357 -33.58 -11.57 -7.69
CA VAL A 357 -32.20 -12.07 -7.62
C VAL A 357 -31.71 -12.05 -6.17
N ALA A 358 -31.94 -10.95 -5.46
CA ALA A 358 -31.54 -10.83 -4.06
C ALA A 358 -32.26 -11.84 -3.17
N ALA A 359 -33.58 -12.00 -3.32
CA ALA A 359 -34.36 -12.96 -2.55
C ALA A 359 -33.94 -14.41 -2.83
N GLY A 360 -33.73 -14.77 -4.10
CA GLY A 360 -33.27 -16.10 -4.51
C GLY A 360 -31.90 -16.43 -3.94
N PHE A 361 -30.96 -15.47 -3.99
CA PHE A 361 -29.62 -15.66 -3.46
C PHE A 361 -29.61 -15.75 -1.92
N ARG A 362 -30.38 -14.90 -1.21
CA ARG A 362 -30.52 -15.00 0.25
C ARG A 362 -31.09 -16.36 0.68
N ALA A 363 -32.11 -16.86 -0.01
CA ALA A 363 -32.66 -18.19 0.27
C ALA A 363 -31.63 -19.31 0.04
N ALA A 364 -30.76 -19.17 -0.95
CA ALA A 364 -29.65 -20.10 -1.17
C ALA A 364 -28.61 -20.03 -0.04
N LEU A 365 -28.23 -18.82 0.39
CA LEU A 365 -27.33 -18.59 1.52
C LEU A 365 -27.85 -19.17 2.83
N GLU A 366 -29.16 -19.03 3.11
CA GLU A 366 -29.78 -19.62 4.31
C GLU A 366 -29.79 -21.15 4.29
N LYS A 367 -29.81 -21.75 3.09
CA LYS A 367 -29.83 -23.20 2.91
C LYS A 367 -28.45 -23.82 3.10
N ASP A 368 -27.45 -23.31 2.38
CA ASP A 368 -26.06 -23.78 2.47
C ASP A 368 -25.08 -22.71 1.94
N PRO A 369 -24.58 -21.80 2.79
CA PRO A 369 -23.68 -20.73 2.34
C PRO A 369 -22.27 -21.23 1.98
N TYR A 370 -21.99 -22.52 2.16
CA TYR A 370 -20.70 -23.15 1.86
C TYR A 370 -20.70 -23.91 0.53
N ASP A 371 -21.81 -23.92 -0.24
CA ASP A 371 -21.81 -24.52 -1.59
C ASP A 371 -20.82 -23.78 -2.50
N PRO A 372 -19.75 -24.45 -2.99
CA PRO A 372 -18.69 -23.81 -3.77
C PRO A 372 -19.17 -23.33 -5.15
N ARG A 373 -20.36 -23.75 -5.61
CA ARG A 373 -20.91 -23.38 -6.92
C ARG A 373 -21.92 -22.24 -6.85
N MET A 374 -22.36 -21.85 -5.65
CA MET A 374 -23.45 -20.89 -5.49
C MET A 374 -23.16 -19.54 -6.14
N ALA A 375 -21.99 -18.96 -5.85
CA ALA A 375 -21.57 -17.68 -6.42
C ALA A 375 -21.42 -17.76 -7.95
N TRP A 376 -20.90 -18.88 -8.45
CA TRP A 376 -20.74 -19.12 -9.89
C TRP A 376 -22.10 -19.15 -10.59
N MET A 377 -23.04 -19.97 -10.10
CA MET A 377 -24.38 -20.11 -10.68
C MET A 377 -25.14 -18.80 -10.64
N ALA A 378 -25.16 -18.13 -9.47
CA ALA A 378 -25.83 -16.85 -9.30
C ALA A 378 -25.23 -15.76 -10.21
N GLY A 379 -23.90 -15.73 -10.36
CA GLY A 379 -23.21 -14.80 -11.24
C GLY A 379 -23.55 -14.97 -12.72
N ILE A 380 -23.64 -16.22 -13.20
CA ILE A 380 -24.03 -16.51 -14.59
C ILE A 380 -25.51 -16.17 -14.83
N ASP A 381 -26.39 -16.58 -13.92
CA ASP A 381 -27.82 -16.28 -14.04
C ASP A 381 -28.07 -14.77 -14.01
N PHE A 382 -27.37 -14.04 -13.14
CA PHE A 382 -27.44 -12.59 -13.08
C PHE A 382 -26.87 -11.93 -14.34
N TYR A 383 -25.74 -12.42 -14.88
CA TYR A 383 -25.18 -11.91 -16.13
C TYR A 383 -26.19 -12.01 -17.28
N ASN A 384 -26.86 -13.15 -17.43
CA ASN A 384 -27.87 -13.35 -18.48
C ASN A 384 -29.02 -12.34 -18.33
N ARG A 385 -29.57 -12.19 -17.11
CA ARG A 385 -30.59 -11.17 -16.82
C ARG A 385 -30.08 -9.75 -17.09
N LEU A 386 -28.84 -9.45 -16.73
CA LEU A 386 -28.24 -8.13 -16.91
C LEU A 386 -28.14 -7.74 -18.38
N THR A 387 -27.82 -8.70 -19.26
CA THR A 387 -27.75 -8.46 -20.72
C THR A 387 -29.11 -8.19 -21.37
N GLU A 388 -30.21 -8.61 -20.73
CA GLU A 388 -31.58 -8.34 -21.21
C GLU A 388 -32.06 -6.92 -20.85
N ILE A 389 -31.53 -6.35 -19.75
CA ILE A 389 -32.01 -5.08 -19.17
C ILE A 389 -31.03 -3.91 -19.36
N SER A 390 -29.76 -4.19 -19.66
CA SER A 390 -28.71 -3.17 -19.77
C SER A 390 -27.63 -3.59 -20.77
N ARG A 391 -26.94 -2.61 -21.36
CA ARG A 391 -25.75 -2.87 -22.17
C ARG A 391 -24.56 -3.16 -21.25
N ILE A 392 -23.86 -4.26 -21.51
CA ILE A 392 -22.63 -4.58 -20.76
C ILE A 392 -21.51 -3.61 -21.18
N PRO A 393 -20.91 -2.87 -20.23
CA PRO A 393 -19.85 -1.94 -20.55
C PRO A 393 -18.53 -2.64 -20.86
N SER A 394 -17.57 -1.87 -21.37
CA SER A 394 -16.22 -2.38 -21.60
C SER A 394 -15.55 -2.84 -20.29
N VAL A 395 -14.55 -3.73 -20.41
CA VAL A 395 -13.76 -4.22 -19.27
C VAL A 395 -13.13 -3.07 -18.48
N ARG A 396 -12.68 -2.01 -19.16
CA ARG A 396 -12.11 -0.82 -18.51
C ARG A 396 -13.10 -0.17 -17.54
N ILE A 397 -14.38 -0.09 -17.90
CA ILE A 397 -15.43 0.49 -17.07
C ILE A 397 -15.79 -0.47 -15.93
N LEU A 398 -15.92 -1.78 -16.20
CA LEU A 398 -16.14 -2.80 -15.16
C LEU A 398 -15.02 -2.83 -14.11
N SER A 399 -13.79 -2.57 -14.54
CA SER A 399 -12.64 -2.47 -13.66
C SER A 399 -12.64 -1.19 -12.81
N ASP A 400 -13.48 -0.19 -13.09
CA ASP A 400 -13.55 1.07 -12.33
C ASP A 400 -14.70 1.05 -11.30
N TRP A 401 -14.72 -0.03 -10.49
CA TRP A 401 -15.75 -0.26 -9.48
C TRP A 401 -15.82 0.89 -8.44
N PRO A 402 -17.00 1.49 -8.20
CA PRO A 402 -17.13 2.71 -7.40
C PRO A 402 -17.07 2.50 -5.89
N ILE A 403 -17.11 1.26 -5.40
CA ILE A 403 -17.03 0.96 -3.96
C ILE A 403 -15.56 0.75 -3.59
N PRO A 404 -14.93 1.65 -2.81
CA PRO A 404 -13.48 1.73 -2.68
C PRO A 404 -12.87 0.57 -1.86
N TYR A 405 -13.68 -0.18 -1.11
CA TYR A 405 -13.15 -1.25 -0.28
C TYR A 405 -13.00 -2.59 -1.01
N ARG A 406 -13.49 -2.69 -2.25
CA ARG A 406 -13.48 -3.90 -3.11
C ARG A 406 -12.61 -3.71 -4.35
#